data_AF-A0A4Y2GIM9-F1
#
_entry.id   AF-A0A4Y2GIM9-F1
#
_cell.length_a   1.000
_cell.length_b   1.000
_cell.length_c   1.000
_cell.angle_alpha   90.00
_cell.angle_beta   90.00
_cell.angle_gamma   90.00
#
_symmetry.space_group_name_H-M   'P 1'
#
loop_
_entity.id
_entity.type
_entity.pdbx_description
1 polymer ?
#
loop_
_entity_poly.entity_id
_entity_poly.type
_entity_poly.pdbx_seq_one_letter_code
_entity_poly.pdbx_strand_id
1 'polypeptide(L)' 'KNPIPNPEVRSYYLTVQDASEKRNFLGISGDLALKVSSGLVDIRGAGEYLRDNSNAEKSVEILIKMTFTT' A
#
# COMPACT_ATOMS: atom_id res chain seq x y z
N LYS A 1 -30.68 16.18 -7.23
CA LYS A 1 -30.22 14.89 -6.66
C LYS A 1 -28.82 14.65 -7.21
N ASN A 2 -27.81 14.46 -6.35
CA ASN A 2 -26.49 14.04 -6.84
C ASN A 2 -26.59 12.58 -7.32
N PRO A 3 -25.97 12.23 -8.47
CA PRO A 3 -25.98 10.86 -8.94
C PRO A 3 -25.23 9.95 -7.97
N ILE A 4 -25.75 8.73 -7.79
CA ILE A 4 -25.05 7.68 -7.05
C ILE A 4 -23.83 7.27 -7.91
N PRO A 5 -22.60 7.25 -7.35
CA PRO A 5 -21.44 6.79 -8.08
C PRO A 5 -21.65 5.37 -8.62
N ASN A 6 -21.21 5.10 -9.84
CA ASN A 6 -21.19 3.74 -10.36
C ASN A 6 -20.09 2.96 -9.65
N PRO A 7 -20.30 1.69 -9.25
CA PRO A 7 -19.24 0.92 -8.62
C PRO A 7 -18.05 0.73 -9.57
N GLU A 8 -16.85 0.93 -9.04
CA GLU A 8 -15.60 0.80 -9.79
C GLU A 8 -14.65 -0.15 -9.08
N VAL A 9 -14.07 -1.09 -9.85
CA VAL A 9 -12.99 -1.97 -9.39
C VAL A 9 -11.74 -1.66 -10.21
N ARG A 10 -10.62 -1.44 -9.53
CA ARG A 10 -9.29 -1.31 -10.14
C ARG A 10 -8.31 -2.24 -9.45
N SER A 11 -7.46 -2.92 -10.22
CA SER A 11 -6.37 -3.75 -9.71
C SER A 11 -5.05 -3.41 -10.38
N TYR A 12 -4.00 -3.34 -9.60
CA TYR A 12 -2.63 -3.13 -10.05
C TYR A 12 -1.72 -4.17 -9.39
N TYR A 13 -0.63 -4.53 -10.06
CA TYR A 13 0.41 -5.37 -9.48
C TYR A 13 1.79 -4.77 -9.75
N LEU A 14 2.73 -5.05 -8.85
CA LEU A 14 4.14 -4.65 -8.98
C LEU A 14 5.03 -5.73 -8.35
N THR A 15 6.12 -6.07 -9.01
CA THR A 15 7.22 -6.82 -8.38
C THR A 15 8.06 -5.82 -7.59
N VAL A 16 8.13 -5.99 -6.28
CA VAL A 16 8.80 -5.05 -5.38
C VAL A 16 10.28 -5.41 -5.27
N GLN A 17 11.15 -4.45 -5.59
CA GLN A 17 12.60 -4.60 -5.45
C GLN A 17 13.13 -3.89 -4.20
N ASP A 18 12.46 -2.82 -3.76
CA ASP A 18 12.86 -2.07 -2.57
C ASP A 18 11.67 -1.41 -1.83
N ALA A 19 11.96 -0.89 -0.63
CA ALA A 19 10.96 -0.24 0.22
C ALA A 19 10.40 1.07 -0.36
N SER A 20 11.11 1.73 -1.29
CA SER A 20 10.67 2.96 -1.94
C SER A 20 9.60 2.65 -3.00
N GLU A 21 9.79 1.59 -3.79
CA GLU A 21 8.79 1.09 -4.74
C GLU A 21 7.50 0.69 -4.03
N LYS A 22 7.62 -0.05 -2.92
CA LYS A 22 6.49 -0.45 -2.06
C LYS A 22 5.65 0.76 -1.62
N ARG A 23 6.31 1.80 -1.07
CA ARG A 23 5.64 3.04 -0.64
C ARG A 23 4.95 3.77 -1.79
N ASN A 24 5.65 3.91 -2.91
CA ASN A 24 5.12 4.60 -4.09
C ASN A 24 3.90 3.87 -4.66
N PHE A 25 3.96 2.55 -4.76
CA PHE A 25 2.86 1.71 -5.25
C PHE A 25 1.61 1.77 -4.36
N LEU A 26 1.81 1.76 -3.05
CA LEU A 26 0.72 1.93 -2.09
C LEU A 26 0.13 3.35 -2.13
N GLY A 27 0.85 4.33 -2.67
CA GLY A 27 0.42 5.73 -2.76
C GLY A 27 0.58 6.46 -1.43
N ILE A 28 1.57 6.07 -0.63
CA ILE A 28 1.77 6.57 0.74
C ILE A 28 2.91 7.60 0.71
N SER A 29 2.65 8.80 1.23
CA SER A 29 3.66 9.84 1.36
C SER A 29 4.80 9.41 2.28
N GLY A 30 6.00 9.96 2.09
CA GLY A 30 7.16 9.66 2.93
C GLY A 30 6.89 9.92 4.42
N ASP A 31 6.28 11.06 4.74
CA ASP A 31 5.93 11.43 6.12
C ASP A 31 4.95 10.46 6.77
N LEU A 32 3.94 10.00 6.01
CA LEU A 32 2.99 9.03 6.51
C LEU A 32 3.65 7.67 6.72
N ALA A 33 4.53 7.25 5.81
CA ALA A 33 5.30 6.02 5.96
C ALA A 33 6.17 6.04 7.22
N LEU A 34 6.89 7.14 7.49
CA LEU A 34 7.71 7.29 8.69
C LEU A 34 6.87 7.25 9.97
N LYS A 35 5.70 7.88 9.98
CA LYS A 35 4.76 7.84 11.11
C LYS A 35 4.20 6.44 11.37
N VAL A 36 3.95 5.66 10.31
CA VAL A 36 3.53 4.26 10.42
C VAL A 36 4.67 3.40 10.95
N SER A 37 5.87 3.50 10.37
CA SER A 37 7.04 2.70 10.77
C SER A 37 7.51 3.01 12.20
N SER A 38 7.33 4.25 12.67
CA SER A 38 7.63 4.64 14.06
C SER A 38 6.52 4.30 15.06
N GLY A 39 5.38 3.76 14.61
CA GLY A 39 4.24 3.44 15.46
C GLY A 39 3.46 4.65 15.97
N LEU A 40 3.73 5.85 15.43
CA LEU A 40 3.00 7.08 15.76
C LEU A 40 1.58 7.10 15.19
N VAL A 41 1.34 6.34 14.11
CA VAL A 41 0.01 6.17 13.51
C VAL A 41 -0.26 4.69 13.33
N ASP A 42 -1.36 4.21 13.91
CA ASP A 42 -1.86 2.85 13.69
C ASP A 42 -2.73 2.85 12.42
N ILE A 43 -2.21 2.29 11.33
CA ILE A 43 -2.95 2.07 10.08
C ILE A 43 -3.21 0.58 9.93
N ARG A 44 -4.47 0.24 9.63
CA ARG A 44 -4.89 -1.12 9.30
C ARG A 44 -4.97 -1.34 7.79
N GLY A 45 -4.93 -2.59 7.35
CA GLY A 45 -5.07 -2.94 5.93
C GLY A 45 -3.79 -2.64 5.14
N ALA A 46 -3.90 -1.97 3.99
CA ALA A 46 -2.76 -1.79 3.07
C ALA A 46 -1.55 -1.06 3.70
N GLY A 47 -1.75 -0.24 4.73
CA GLY A 47 -0.66 0.44 5.44
C GLY A 47 0.10 -0.45 6.42
N GLU A 48 -0.45 -1.59 6.87
CA GLU A 48 0.29 -2.56 7.71
C GLU A 48 1.48 -3.14 6.97
N TYR A 49 1.41 -3.19 5.64
CA TYR A 49 2.49 -3.66 4.78
C TYR A 49 3.75 -2.78 4.85
N LEU A 50 3.62 -1.52 5.28
CA LEU A 50 4.76 -0.64 5.55
C LEU A 50 5.43 -0.88 6.90
N ARG A 51 4.76 -1.62 7.79
CA ARG A 51 5.32 -2.01 9.08
C ARG A 51 6.17 -3.28 8.95
N ASP A 52 6.01 -4.01 7.85
CA ASP A 52 6.80 -5.20 7.55
C ASP A 52 8.14 -4.81 6.92
N ASN A 53 9.19 -4.83 7.76
CA ASN A 53 10.58 -4.60 7.37
C ASN A 53 11.32 -5.92 7.10
N SER A 54 10.62 -7.02 6.80
CA SER A 54 11.27 -8.29 6.53
C SER A 54 12.17 -8.17 5.29
N ASN A 55 13.49 -8.14 5.51
CA ASN A 55 14.48 -8.31 4.45
C ASN A 55 14.50 -9.79 4.07
N ALA A 56 13.59 -10.20 3.18
CA ALA A 56 13.57 -11.55 2.65
C ALA A 56 14.67 -11.69 1.58
N GLU A 57 15.92 -11.91 2.01
CA GLU A 57 17.02 -12.23 1.10
C GLU A 57 16.65 -13.43 0.22
N LYS A 58 16.85 -13.29 -1.10
CA LYS A 58 16.55 -14.30 -2.14
C LYS A 58 15.06 -14.62 -2.32
N SER A 59 14.17 -13.65 -2.11
CA SER A 59 12.75 -13.78 -2.43
C SER A 59 12.34 -12.86 -3.59
N VAL A 60 11.25 -13.22 -4.27
CA VAL A 60 10.56 -12.34 -5.23
C VAL A 60 9.23 -11.95 -4.58
N GLU A 61 9.08 -10.66 -4.28
CA GLU A 61 7.85 -10.11 -3.71
C GLU A 61 6.97 -9.56 -4.84
N ILE A 62 5.71 -10.03 -4.93
CA ILE A 62 4.70 -9.51 -5.86
C ILE A 62 3.59 -8.89 -5.03
N LEU A 63 3.37 -7.59 -5.21
CA LEU A 63 2.38 -6.82 -4.49
C LEU A 63 1.17 -6.54 -5.38
N ILE A 64 -0.02 -6.89 -4.89
CA ILE A 64 -1.29 -6.68 -5.59
C ILE A 64 -2.11 -5.65 -4.81
N LYS A 65 -2.49 -4.56 -5.47
CA LYS A 65 -3.36 -3.52 -4.91
C LYS A 65 -4.70 -3.55 -5.61
N MET A 66 -5.76 -3.72 -4.84
CA MET A 66 -7.13 -3.68 -5.33
C MET A 66 -7.87 -2.50 -4.69
N THR A 67 -8.61 -1.75 -5.48
CA THR A 67 -9.42 -0.61 -5.02
C THR A 67 -10.84 -0.82 -5.51
N PHE A 68 -11.78 -0.71 -4.57
CA PHE A 68 -13.21 -0.80 -4.82
C PHE A 68 -13.88 0.48 -4.32
N THR A 69 -14.66 1.11 -5.18
CA THR A 69 -15.46 2.29 -4.86
C THR A 69 -16.93 1.96 -5.07
N THR A 70 -17.78 2.27 -4.08
CA THR A 70 -19.24 2.06 -4.10
C THR A 70 -19.99 3.34 -3.82
#